data_AF-A0A8J8BK22-F1
#
_entry.id   AF-A0A8J8BK22-F1
#
_cell.length_a   1.000
_cell.length_b   1.000
_cell.length_c   1.000
_cell.angle_alpha   90.00
_cell.angle_beta   90.00
_cell.angle_gamma   90.00
#
_symmetry.space_group_name_H-M   'P 1'
#
loop_
_entity.id
_entity.type
_entity.pdbx_description
1 polymer ?
#
loop_
_entity_poly.entity_id
_entity_poly.type
_entity_poly.pdbx_seq_one_letter_code
_entity_poly.pdbx_strand_id
1 'polypeptide(L)'
;MVSAKFNIEGDATDWLRIRVQEELFAHGLDGNVLVGDENTLVVIVEGDKAKIKRLYTDMQEFLPANTTLTELNFSLNKPTRSARIHEDRLYVGREDIIEYLKEIDRKTTKIDQKLNKIISLLEEADIKKPQEEEEEAEVGITEETTSVFAAMFGD
;
A
#
# COMPACT_ATOMS: atom_id res chain seq x y z
N MET A 1 28.26 -12.09 22.07
CA MET A 1 27.17 -11.99 21.09
C MET A 1 27.77 -11.48 19.79
N VAL A 2 27.46 -12.12 18.67
CA VAL A 2 27.93 -11.71 17.34
C VAL A 2 26.72 -11.34 16.48
N SER A 3 26.91 -10.45 15.52
CA SER A 3 25.94 -10.21 14.47
C SER A 3 26.40 -10.89 13.19
N ALA A 4 25.46 -11.38 12.39
CA ALA A 4 25.73 -11.88 11.07
C ALA A 4 24.70 -11.33 10.08
N LYS A 5 25.16 -11.14 8.85
CA LYS A 5 24.34 -10.76 7.71
C LYS A 5 24.60 -11.72 6.56
N PHE A 6 23.54 -12.20 5.94
CA PHE A 6 23.57 -12.97 4.71
C PHE A 6 22.28 -12.74 3.92
N ASN A 7 22.32 -13.05 2.64
CA ASN A 7 21.21 -12.91 1.72
C ASN A 7 20.78 -14.27 1.19
N ILE A 8 19.51 -14.35 0.80
CA ILE A 8 18.90 -15.46 0.06
C ILE A 8 18.47 -14.86 -1.29
N GLU A 9 19.13 -15.26 -2.36
CA GLU A 9 18.87 -14.79 -3.71
C GLU A 9 18.01 -15.80 -4.47
N GLY A 10 17.11 -15.34 -5.34
CA GLY A 10 16.32 -16.18 -6.25
C GLY A 10 14.90 -16.52 -5.79
N ASP A 11 14.51 -16.10 -4.59
CA ASP A 11 13.13 -16.21 -4.07
C ASP A 11 12.91 -15.23 -2.90
N ALA A 12 12.11 -14.18 -3.13
CA ALA A 12 11.69 -13.23 -2.11
C ALA A 12 10.20 -13.35 -1.74
N THR A 13 9.64 -14.55 -1.82
CA THR A 13 8.23 -14.79 -1.46
C THR A 13 7.96 -14.53 0.03
N ASP A 14 6.74 -14.05 0.32
CA ASP A 14 6.28 -13.82 1.71
C ASP A 14 6.31 -15.09 2.55
N TRP A 15 5.99 -16.25 1.94
CA TRP A 15 6.06 -17.55 2.61
C TRP A 15 7.48 -17.84 3.09
N LEU A 16 8.49 -17.64 2.24
CA LEU A 16 9.88 -17.91 2.60
C LEU A 16 10.35 -16.94 3.69
N ARG A 17 10.00 -15.65 3.59
CA ARG A 17 10.28 -14.66 4.64
C ARG A 17 9.73 -15.10 6.00
N ILE A 18 8.47 -15.52 6.05
CA ILE A 18 7.81 -15.99 7.28
C ILE A 18 8.53 -17.22 7.81
N ARG A 19 8.82 -18.21 6.94
CA ARG A 19 9.50 -19.44 7.34
C ARG A 19 10.88 -19.17 7.95
N VAL A 20 11.66 -18.27 7.35
CA VAL A 20 12.98 -17.90 7.87
C VAL A 20 12.86 -17.14 9.20
N GLN A 21 11.85 -16.29 9.36
CA GLN A 21 11.57 -15.61 10.63
C GLN A 21 11.20 -16.58 11.75
N GLU A 22 10.42 -17.62 11.45
CA GLU A 22 10.08 -18.68 12.40
C GLU A 22 11.33 -19.47 12.83
N GLU A 23 12.23 -19.76 11.90
CA GLU A 23 13.48 -20.47 12.21
C GLU A 23 14.42 -19.63 13.09
N LEU A 24 14.53 -18.32 12.84
CA LEU A 24 15.26 -17.42 13.75
C LEU A 24 14.75 -17.55 15.19
N PHE A 25 13.42 -17.57 15.36
CA PHE A 25 12.79 -17.72 16.67
C PHE A 25 13.01 -19.12 17.26
N ALA A 26 12.91 -20.18 16.47
CA ALA A 26 13.13 -21.56 16.91
C ALA A 26 14.55 -21.79 17.44
N HIS A 27 15.55 -21.12 16.86
CA HIS A 27 16.93 -21.15 17.32
C HIS A 27 17.20 -20.23 18.53
N GLY A 28 16.21 -19.42 18.94
CA GLY A 28 16.35 -18.40 19.97
C GLY A 28 17.40 -17.36 19.60
N LEU A 29 17.35 -16.90 18.35
CA LEU A 29 18.18 -15.86 17.78
C LEU A 29 17.34 -14.58 17.61
N ASP A 30 17.94 -13.44 17.87
CA ASP A 30 17.31 -12.15 17.62
C ASP A 30 17.64 -11.72 16.19
N GLY A 31 16.64 -11.42 15.38
CA GLY A 31 16.90 -11.11 13.98
C GLY A 31 15.66 -10.68 13.21
N ASN A 32 15.90 -10.16 12.02
CA ASN A 32 14.85 -9.73 11.12
C ASN A 32 15.18 -10.17 9.69
N VAL A 33 14.15 -10.49 8.93
CA VAL A 33 14.23 -10.83 7.51
C VAL A 33 13.57 -9.70 6.72
N LEU A 34 14.37 -9.01 5.92
CA LEU A 34 13.94 -7.88 5.10
C LEU A 34 13.85 -8.31 3.64
N VAL A 35 12.91 -7.72 2.91
CA VAL A 35 12.90 -7.81 1.45
C VAL A 35 13.88 -6.75 0.93
N GLY A 36 14.90 -7.18 0.19
CA GLY A 36 15.92 -6.32 -0.40
C GLY A 36 15.44 -5.76 -1.75
N ASP A 37 15.75 -6.49 -2.82
CA ASP A 37 15.25 -6.25 -4.17
C ASP A 37 14.18 -7.30 -4.56
N GLU A 38 13.72 -7.29 -5.82
CA GLU A 38 12.59 -8.11 -6.28
C GLU A 38 12.73 -9.61 -6.00
N ASN A 39 13.95 -10.13 -5.83
CA ASN A 39 14.21 -11.56 -5.62
C ASN A 39 15.23 -11.86 -4.51
N THR A 40 15.50 -10.91 -3.62
CA THR A 40 16.48 -11.09 -2.53
C THR A 40 15.86 -10.86 -1.16
N LEU A 41 16.03 -11.82 -0.26
CA LEU A 41 15.81 -11.65 1.17
C LEU A 41 17.12 -11.36 1.88
N VAL A 42 17.11 -10.37 2.75
CA VAL A 42 18.26 -9.99 3.58
C VAL A 42 17.98 -10.44 5.01
N VAL A 43 18.82 -11.33 5.53
CA VAL A 43 18.71 -11.84 6.90
C VAL A 43 19.77 -11.17 7.76
N ILE A 44 19.32 -10.51 8.83
CA ILE A 44 20.19 -9.90 9.83
C ILE A 44 19.89 -10.60 11.15
N VAL A 45 20.91 -11.19 11.75
CA VAL A 45 20.75 -12.00 12.96
C VAL A 45 21.83 -11.66 14.00
N GLU A 46 21.46 -11.69 15.26
CA GLU A 46 22.30 -11.50 16.42
C GLU A 46 22.12 -12.67 17.40
N GLY A 47 23.23 -13.14 17.96
CA GLY A 47 23.19 -14.21 18.95
C GLY A 47 24.52 -14.93 19.14
N ASP A 48 24.41 -16.20 19.51
CA ASP A 48 25.55 -17.10 19.59
C ASP A 48 26.00 -17.52 18.18
N LYS A 49 27.29 -17.41 17.92
CA LYS A 49 27.93 -17.82 16.67
C LYS A 49 27.61 -19.28 16.32
N ALA A 50 27.55 -20.18 17.32
CA ALA A 50 27.25 -21.58 17.08
C ALA A 50 25.80 -21.77 16.59
N LYS A 51 24.85 -21.05 17.20
CA LYS A 51 23.44 -21.07 16.81
C LYS A 51 23.22 -20.47 15.42
N ILE A 52 23.88 -19.35 15.10
CA ILE A 52 23.80 -18.72 13.78
C ILE A 52 24.34 -19.65 12.69
N LYS A 53 25.45 -20.34 12.95
CA LYS A 53 25.98 -21.34 12.00
C LYS A 53 25.00 -22.48 11.78
N ARG A 54 24.37 -22.97 12.85
CA ARG A 54 23.38 -24.04 12.77
C ARG A 54 22.17 -23.63 11.93
N LEU A 55 21.61 -22.44 12.19
CA LEU A 55 20.56 -21.86 11.37
C LEU A 55 20.97 -21.84 9.89
N TYR A 56 22.18 -21.33 9.59
CA TYR A 56 22.66 -21.25 8.21
C TYR A 56 22.78 -22.63 7.54
N THR A 57 23.19 -23.67 8.26
CA THR A 57 23.20 -25.06 7.77
C THR A 57 21.79 -25.59 7.56
N ASP A 58 20.90 -25.41 8.52
CA ASP A 58 19.52 -25.90 8.45
C ASP A 58 18.76 -25.23 7.28
N MET A 59 19.06 -23.95 7.00
CA MET A 59 18.56 -23.24 5.82
C MET A 59 18.98 -23.89 4.50
N GLN A 60 20.20 -24.42 4.39
CA GLN A 60 20.60 -25.12 3.17
C GLN A 60 19.76 -26.38 2.89
N GLU A 61 19.10 -26.94 3.90
CA GLU A 61 18.27 -28.14 3.75
C GLU A 61 16.82 -27.83 3.35
N PHE A 62 16.22 -26.78 3.89
CA PHE A 62 14.81 -26.46 3.61
C PHE A 62 14.59 -25.43 2.50
N LEU A 63 15.65 -24.74 2.06
CA LEU A 63 15.53 -23.72 1.04
C LEU A 63 15.15 -24.32 -0.33
N PRO A 64 14.33 -23.61 -1.12
CA PRO A 64 13.98 -24.05 -2.48
C PRO A 64 15.22 -24.17 -3.38
N ALA A 65 15.20 -25.15 -4.30
CA ALA A 65 16.34 -25.43 -5.18
C ALA A 65 16.74 -24.28 -6.13
N ASN A 66 15.84 -23.32 -6.36
CA ASN A 66 16.08 -22.10 -7.14
C ASN A 66 16.70 -20.95 -6.32
N THR A 67 17.01 -21.18 -5.04
CA THR A 67 17.59 -20.15 -4.17
C THR A 67 19.07 -20.36 -3.93
N THR A 68 19.78 -19.26 -3.69
CA THR A 68 21.20 -19.26 -3.38
C THR A 68 21.46 -18.48 -2.10
N LEU A 69 22.15 -19.10 -1.14
CA LEU A 69 22.62 -18.43 0.08
C LEU A 69 23.98 -17.78 -0.18
N THR A 70 24.10 -16.48 0.10
CA THR A 70 25.39 -15.78 0.07
C THR A 70 26.24 -16.12 1.29
N GLU A 71 27.55 -15.86 1.20
CA GLU A 71 28.47 -16.08 2.31
C GLU A 71 28.04 -15.44 3.64
N LEU A 72 28.15 -16.22 4.71
CA LEU A 72 27.82 -15.82 6.06
C LEU A 72 28.90 -14.88 6.63
N ASN A 73 28.59 -13.59 6.64
CA ASN A 73 29.50 -12.56 7.13
C ASN A 73 29.25 -12.27 8.60
N PHE A 74 30.19 -12.65 9.47
CA PHE A 74 30.15 -12.32 10.89
C PHE A 74 30.79 -10.96 11.16
N SER A 75 30.06 -10.10 11.83
CA SER A 75 30.62 -8.92 12.50
C SER A 75 30.66 -9.17 14.00
N LEU A 76 31.83 -8.93 14.60
CA LEU A 76 31.87 -8.75 16.04
C LEU A 76 31.11 -7.46 16.32
N ASN A 77 30.12 -7.55 17.21
CA ASN A 77 29.70 -6.37 17.93
C ASN A 77 30.91 -5.92 18.73
N LYS A 78 31.67 -4.95 18.18
CA LYS A 78 32.39 -4.02 19.05
C LYS A 78 31.33 -3.57 20.05
N PRO A 79 31.63 -3.47 21.35
CA PRO A 79 30.74 -2.79 22.28
C PRO A 79 30.70 -1.33 21.82
N THR A 80 29.89 -1.06 20.82
CA THR A 80 29.44 0.26 20.45
C THR A 80 28.67 0.68 21.69
N ARG A 81 29.37 1.45 22.52
CA ARG A 81 28.81 2.45 23.41
C ARG A 81 28.08 3.48 22.53
N SER A 82 27.13 3.01 21.73
CA SER A 82 26.40 3.74 20.70
C SER A 82 25.24 2.88 20.15
N ALA A 83 24.59 2.08 20.99
CA ALA A 83 23.14 1.88 20.87
C ALA A 83 22.35 3.18 21.22
N ARG A 84 23.05 4.32 21.32
CA ARG A 84 22.49 5.68 21.28
C ARG A 84 22.61 6.35 19.90
N ILE A 85 23.24 5.72 18.90
CA ILE A 85 23.47 6.36 17.59
C ILE A 85 22.88 5.50 16.47
N HIS A 86 21.60 5.18 16.61
CA HIS A 86 20.64 5.37 15.51
C HIS A 86 19.39 6.13 15.99
N GLU A 87 19.54 6.94 17.04
CA GLU A 87 18.66 8.08 17.32
C GLU A 87 19.21 9.39 16.72
N ASP A 88 20.50 9.49 16.35
CA ASP A 88 21.08 10.74 15.81
C ASP A 88 20.79 11.04 14.33
N ARG A 89 20.06 10.17 13.60
CA ARG A 89 19.41 10.54 12.33
C ARG A 89 17.88 10.51 12.41
N LEU A 90 17.35 10.15 13.57
CA LEU A 90 15.92 10.13 13.88
C LEU A 90 15.53 11.21 14.91
N TYR A 91 16.49 11.99 15.40
CA TYR A 91 16.27 13.34 15.90
C TYR A 91 16.09 14.29 14.71
N VAL A 92 15.03 14.06 13.93
CA VAL A 92 14.26 15.17 13.40
C VAL A 92 13.83 15.91 14.65
N GLY A 93 14.37 17.11 14.89
CA GLY A 93 14.18 17.84 16.14
C GLY A 93 12.69 17.87 16.49
N ARG A 94 12.34 17.88 17.77
CA ARG A 94 10.93 17.98 18.17
C ARG A 94 10.25 19.16 17.48
N GLU A 95 11.00 20.23 17.17
CA GLU A 95 10.58 21.33 16.31
C GLU A 95 10.27 20.93 14.86
N ASP A 96 11.15 20.18 14.20
CA ASP A 96 11.00 19.76 12.80
C ASP A 96 9.80 18.80 12.62
N ILE A 97 9.56 17.90 13.57
CA ILE A 97 8.37 17.02 13.55
C ILE A 97 7.09 17.85 13.68
N ILE A 98 7.07 18.86 14.55
CA ILE A 98 5.94 19.78 14.70
C ILE A 98 5.74 20.59 13.42
N GLU A 99 6.82 20.99 12.75
CA GLU A 99 6.74 21.71 11.47
C GLU A 99 6.18 20.83 10.34
N TYR A 100 6.64 19.59 10.22
CA TYR A 100 6.06 18.63 9.28
C TYR A 100 4.59 18.35 9.55
N LEU A 101 4.19 18.20 10.82
CA LEU A 101 2.79 18.03 11.20
C LEU A 101 1.94 19.26 10.84
N LYS A 102 2.46 20.48 11.03
CA LYS A 102 1.80 21.72 10.58
C LYS A 102 1.71 21.81 9.06
N GLU A 103 2.72 21.35 8.34
CA GLU A 103 2.71 21.34 6.87
C GLU A 103 1.67 20.35 6.34
N ILE A 104 1.58 19.16 6.96
CA ILE A 104 0.55 18.17 6.67
C ILE A 104 -0.84 18.78 6.91
N ASP A 105 -1.07 19.37 8.07
CA ASP A 105 -2.36 20.00 8.42
C ASP A 105 -2.79 21.10 7.43
N ARG A 106 -1.84 21.94 6.99
CA ARG A 106 -2.06 22.93 5.92
C ARG A 106 -2.42 22.30 4.59
N LYS A 107 -1.79 21.18 4.23
CA LYS A 107 -2.11 20.45 2.98
C LYS A 107 -3.48 19.81 3.07
N THR A 108 -3.84 19.20 4.20
CA THR A 108 -5.16 18.62 4.45
C THR A 108 -6.25 19.67 4.34
N THR A 109 -6.08 20.83 5.00
CA THR A 109 -7.04 21.94 4.90
C THR A 109 -7.24 22.42 3.46
N LYS A 110 -6.17 22.50 2.66
CA LYS A 110 -6.27 22.85 1.23
C LYS A 110 -6.98 21.78 0.41
N ILE A 111 -6.82 20.51 0.76
CA ILE A 111 -7.54 19.40 0.13
C ILE A 111 -9.03 19.51 0.47
N ASP A 112 -9.37 19.71 1.73
CA ASP A 112 -10.77 19.85 2.17
C ASP A 112 -11.45 21.06 1.52
N GLN A 113 -10.77 22.20 1.40
CA GLN A 113 -11.29 23.36 0.66
C GLN A 113 -11.52 23.07 -0.82
N LYS A 114 -10.62 22.30 -1.46
CA LYS A 114 -10.80 21.88 -2.85
C LYS A 114 -11.97 20.91 -2.99
N LEU A 115 -12.11 19.96 -2.07
CA LEU A 115 -13.22 19.02 -2.04
C LEU A 115 -14.56 19.75 -1.85
N ASN A 116 -14.65 20.67 -0.89
CA ASN A 116 -15.86 21.48 -0.68
C ASN A 116 -16.20 22.34 -1.89
N LYS A 117 -15.20 22.91 -2.57
CA LYS A 117 -15.43 23.64 -3.82
C LYS A 117 -15.95 22.71 -4.93
N ILE A 118 -15.41 21.50 -5.05
CA ILE A 118 -15.89 20.50 -6.03
C ILE A 118 -17.33 20.11 -5.70
N ILE A 119 -17.66 19.84 -4.44
CA ILE A 119 -19.01 19.49 -4.00
C ILE A 119 -19.99 20.63 -4.33
N SER A 120 -19.66 21.88 -3.99
CA SER A 120 -20.48 23.05 -4.33
C SER A 120 -20.68 23.23 -5.83
N LEU A 121 -19.65 22.99 -6.64
CA LEU A 121 -19.76 23.07 -8.10
C LEU A 121 -20.60 21.93 -8.69
N LEU A 122 -20.58 20.74 -8.07
CA LEU A 122 -21.44 19.62 -8.45
C LEU A 122 -22.91 19.89 -8.07
N GLU A 123 -23.17 20.46 -6.89
CA GLU A 123 -24.51 20.88 -6.49
C GLU A 123 -25.07 21.97 -7.42
N GLU A 124 -24.26 22.97 -7.81
CA GLU A 124 -24.64 23.99 -8.80
C GLU A 124 -24.86 23.42 -10.21
N ALA A 125 -24.13 22.36 -10.58
CA ALA A 125 -24.30 21.67 -11.87
C ALA A 125 -25.56 20.79 -11.89
N ASP A 126 -25.92 20.16 -10.77
CA ASP A 126 -27.19 19.43 -10.65
C ASP A 126 -28.41 20.38 -10.60
N ILE A 127 -28.24 21.63 -10.14
CA ILE A 127 -29.27 22.69 -10.23
C ILE A 127 -29.44 23.21 -11.67
N LYS A 128 -28.44 23.04 -12.55
CA LYS A 128 -28.46 23.49 -13.96
C LYS A 128 -28.83 22.40 -14.97
N LYS A 129 -29.23 21.19 -14.55
CA LYS A 129 -29.94 20.29 -15.47
C LYS A 129 -31.27 20.94 -15.88
N PRO A 130 -31.59 20.97 -17.18
CA PRO A 130 -32.44 22.01 -17.76
C PRO A 130 -33.91 21.78 -17.41
N GLN A 131 -34.59 22.83 -16.96
CA GLN A 131 -35.99 23.04 -17.30
C GLN A 131 -36.08 23.63 -18.72
N GLU A 132 -35.54 22.90 -19.70
CA GLU A 132 -35.69 23.19 -21.14
C GLU A 132 -36.28 21.94 -21.83
N GLU A 133 -37.46 21.51 -21.38
CA GLU A 133 -38.34 20.61 -22.13
C GLU A 133 -39.79 21.02 -21.84
N GLU A 134 -40.21 22.21 -22.27
CA GLU A 134 -41.65 22.53 -22.34
C GLU A 134 -41.95 23.75 -23.24
N GLU A 135 -41.28 23.88 -24.38
CA GLU A 135 -41.78 24.72 -25.48
C GLU A 135 -41.51 23.98 -26.80
N GLU A 136 -42.56 23.85 -27.63
CA GLU A 136 -42.59 23.25 -28.97
C GLU A 136 -42.88 21.73 -29.09
N ALA A 137 -44.14 21.33 -28.84
CA ALA A 137 -44.81 20.33 -29.67
C ALA A 137 -46.36 20.35 -29.54
N GLU A 138 -47.01 21.53 -29.58
CA GLU A 138 -48.37 21.57 -30.15
C GLU A 138 -48.23 21.85 -31.65
N VAL A 139 -47.84 20.80 -32.38
CA VAL A 139 -48.03 20.72 -33.81
C VAL A 139 -49.52 20.70 -34.05
N GLY A 140 -50.04 21.82 -34.56
CA GLY A 140 -51.36 21.88 -35.17
C GLY A 140 -51.43 20.86 -36.31
N ILE A 141 -52.09 19.74 -36.03
CA ILE A 141 -52.56 18.83 -37.06
C ILE A 141 -53.99 19.27 -37.39
N THR A 142 -54.09 20.07 -38.44
CA THR A 142 -55.30 20.14 -39.26
C THR A 142 -55.56 18.76 -39.83
N GLU A 143 -56.71 18.16 -39.54
CA GLU A 143 -57.37 17.27 -40.49
C GLU A 143 -58.87 17.17 -40.17
N GLU A 144 -59.66 17.74 -41.07
CA GLU A 144 -61.04 17.36 -41.31
C GLU A 144 -61.13 15.83 -41.43
N THR A 145 -61.78 15.14 -40.50
CA THR A 145 -62.46 13.84 -40.75
C THR A 145 -63.41 13.50 -39.60
N THR A 146 -64.36 14.38 -39.32
CA THR A 146 -65.65 13.94 -38.78
C THR A 146 -66.52 13.52 -39.94
N SER A 147 -67.00 12.27 -39.92
CA SER A 147 -68.01 11.65 -40.81
C SER A 147 -67.47 10.67 -41.86
N VAL A 148 -67.09 9.44 -41.46
CA VAL A 148 -67.62 8.18 -42.04
C VAL A 148 -67.39 7.03 -41.03
N PHE A 149 -68.20 6.95 -39.98
CA PHE A 149 -68.36 5.73 -39.17
C PHE A 149 -69.79 5.65 -38.64
N ALA A 150 -70.76 5.59 -39.56
CA ALA A 150 -72.13 5.20 -39.28
C ALA A 150 -72.81 4.74 -40.58
N ALA A 151 -72.27 3.68 -41.19
CA ALA A 151 -73.07 2.80 -42.02
C ALA A 151 -73.03 1.42 -41.36
N MET A 152 -74.20 0.80 -41.26
CA MET A 152 -74.43 -0.62 -40.90
C MET A 152 -74.79 -0.97 -39.45
N PHE A 153 -75.78 -0.25 -38.90
CA PHE A 153 -76.93 -0.81 -38.16
C PHE A 153 -78.08 0.17 -38.49
N GLY A 154 -79.15 -0.14 -39.22
CA GLY A 154 -80.06 -1.26 -39.10
C GLY A 154 -81.43 -0.71 -38.72
N ASP A 155 -82.16 -0.16 -39.70
CA ASP A 155 -83.61 -0.32 -39.95
C ASP A 155 -83.99 0.31 -41.30
#